data_AF-A0A2E9A494-F1
#
_entry.id   AF-A0A2E9A494-F1
#
_cell.length_a   1.000
_cell.length_b   1.000
_cell.length_c   1.000
_cell.angle_alpha   90.00
_cell.angle_beta   90.00
_cell.angle_gamma   90.00
#
_symmetry.space_group_name_H-M   'P 1'
#
loop_
_entity.id
_entity.type
_entity.pdbx_description
1 polymer ?
#
loop_
_entity_poly.entity_id
_entity_poly.type
_entity_poly.pdbx_seq_one_letter_code
_entity_poly.pdbx_strand_id
1 'polypeptide(L)'
;MPPSGQELLDSCISNCQEISTGLEQQNADWQKSIIEIIGKFEEISSTFFFKTMPSVPTTRKVVRDTESLLELKNSENWTEFATSLENLIASSQDLIEKAGMKGVTLT
;
A
#
# COMPACT_ATOMS: atom_id res chain seq x y z
N MET A 1 3.08 12.51 19.54
CA MET A 1 1.84 11.71 19.43
C MET A 1 2.12 10.53 18.53
N PRO A 2 1.51 9.35 18.74
CA PRO A 2 1.56 8.29 17.73
C PRO A 2 0.91 8.80 16.43
N PRO A 3 1.44 8.42 15.25
CA PRO A 3 0.88 8.86 13.97
C PRO A 3 -0.55 8.35 13.84
N SER A 4 -1.41 9.20 13.28
CA SER A 4 -2.82 8.86 13.06
C SER A 4 -2.96 7.83 11.92
N GLY A 5 -4.05 7.06 11.92
CA GLY A 5 -4.37 6.13 10.84
C GLY A 5 -4.34 6.79 9.45
N GLN A 6 -4.74 8.06 9.37
CA GLN A 6 -4.72 8.84 8.15
C GLN A 6 -3.31 9.26 7.73
N GLU A 7 -2.44 9.67 8.66
CA GLU A 7 -1.03 9.99 8.35
C GLU A 7 -0.25 8.75 7.88
N LEU A 8 -0.55 7.59 8.48
CA LEU A 8 0.03 6.32 8.05
C LEU A 8 -0.43 5.94 6.63
N LEU A 9 -1.70 6.17 6.31
CA LEU A 9 -2.23 5.88 4.97
C LEU A 9 -1.65 6.82 3.91
N ASP A 10 -1.49 8.11 4.24
CA ASP A 10 -0.86 9.10 3.38
C ASP A 10 0.62 8.76 3.10
N SER A 11 1.33 8.27 4.12
CA SER A 11 2.69 7.74 3.97
C SER A 11 2.72 6.50 3.07
N CYS A 12 1.77 5.57 3.21
CA CYS A 12 1.66 4.42 2.29
C CYS A 12 1.45 4.87 0.85
N ILE A 13 0.55 5.82 0.61
CA ILE A 13 0.25 6.35 -0.73
C ILE A 13 1.52 6.96 -1.34
N SER A 14 2.21 7.82 -0.58
CA SER A 14 3.45 8.47 -1.01
C SER A 14 4.54 7.44 -1.35
N ASN A 15 4.75 6.44 -0.50
CA ASN A 15 5.71 5.36 -0.76
C ASN A 15 5.34 4.57 -2.03
N CYS A 16 4.08 4.17 -2.19
CA CYS A 16 3.61 3.47 -3.38
C CYS A 16 3.80 4.31 -4.65
N GLN A 17 3.55 5.62 -4.61
CA GLN A 17 3.79 6.51 -5.74
C GLN A 17 5.27 6.54 -6.13
N GLU A 18 6.16 6.65 -5.14
CA GLU A 18 7.61 6.58 -5.36
C GLU A 18 8.03 5.23 -5.94
N ILE A 19 7.47 4.12 -5.43
CA ILE A 19 7.74 2.77 -5.96
C ILE A 19 7.26 2.65 -7.41
N SER A 20 6.05 3.13 -7.73
CA SER A 20 5.47 3.06 -9.08
C SER A 20 6.27 3.84 -10.14
N THR A 21 7.02 4.87 -9.72
CA THR A 21 7.78 5.73 -10.63
C THR A 21 8.91 4.95 -11.31
N GLY A 22 8.86 4.79 -12.63
CA GLY A 22 9.86 4.04 -13.39
C GLY A 22 9.76 2.51 -13.28
N LEU A 23 8.83 1.97 -12.49
CA LEU A 23 8.61 0.53 -12.39
C LEU A 23 8.06 -0.07 -13.69
N GLU A 24 7.39 0.75 -14.52
CA GLU A 24 6.89 0.36 -15.85
C GLU A 24 7.96 -0.22 -16.77
N GLN A 25 9.21 0.27 -16.61
CA GLN A 25 10.35 -0.16 -17.43
C GLN A 25 10.79 -1.59 -17.08
N GLN A 26 10.54 -2.00 -15.84
CA GLN A 26 10.90 -3.32 -15.34
C GLN A 26 9.72 -4.29 -15.46
N ASN A 27 8.54 -3.88 -15.00
CA ASN A 27 7.33 -4.70 -15.05
C ASN A 27 6.08 -3.82 -14.97
N ALA A 28 5.35 -3.72 -16.07
CA ALA A 28 4.12 -2.95 -16.16
C ALA A 28 2.99 -3.53 -15.29
N ASP A 29 2.94 -4.85 -15.09
CA ASP A 29 1.93 -5.49 -14.24
C ASP A 29 2.16 -5.11 -12.77
N TRP A 30 3.42 -5.12 -12.30
CA TRP A 30 3.74 -4.66 -10.94
C TRP A 30 3.36 -3.20 -10.71
N GLN A 31 3.65 -2.34 -11.67
CA GLN A 31 3.27 -0.94 -11.58
C GLN A 31 1.74 -0.78 -11.51
N LYS A 32 1.01 -1.55 -12.32
CA LYS A 32 -0.45 -1.54 -12.32
C LYS A 32 -1.03 -1.95 -10.97
N SER A 33 -0.51 -3.01 -10.34
CA SER A 33 -0.93 -3.43 -9.00
C SER A 33 -0.71 -2.33 -7.97
N ILE A 34 0.44 -1.65 -8.01
CA ILE A 34 0.75 -0.55 -7.08
C ILE A 34 -0.17 0.66 -7.31
N ILE A 35 -0.45 1.02 -8.57
CA ILE A 35 -1.40 2.09 -8.92
C ILE A 35 -2.81 1.74 -8.42
N GLU A 36 -3.22 0.49 -8.55
CA GLU A 36 -4.50 0.01 -8.04
C GLU A 36 -4.59 0.14 -6.51
N ILE A 37 -3.53 -0.25 -5.78
CA ILE A 37 -3.42 -0.07 -4.33
C ILE A 37 -3.53 1.41 -3.94
N ILE A 38 -2.82 2.30 -4.64
CA ILE A 38 -2.89 3.76 -4.40
C ILE A 38 -4.33 4.25 -4.52
N GLY A 39 -5.01 3.92 -5.62
CA GLY A 39 -6.39 4.34 -5.85
C GLY A 39 -7.34 3.83 -4.76
N LYS A 40 -7.13 2.59 -4.28
CA LYS A 40 -7.90 2.04 -3.16
C LYS A 40 -7.59 2.70 -1.83
N PHE A 41 -6.35 3.08 -1.59
CA PHE A 41 -5.97 3.82 -0.39
C PHE A 41 -6.55 5.23 -0.38
N GLU A 42 -6.58 5.92 -1.51
CA GLU A 42 -7.26 7.22 -1.63
C GLU A 42 -8.78 7.09 -1.40
N GLU A 43 -9.40 6.04 -1.93
CA GLU A 43 -10.82 5.73 -1.73
C GLU A 43 -11.14 5.49 -0.25
N ILE A 44 -10.39 4.63 0.44
CA ILE A 44 -10.59 4.38 1.88
C ILE A 44 -10.17 5.57 2.76
N SER A 45 -9.20 6.40 2.34
CA SER A 45 -8.80 7.62 3.07
C SER A 45 -9.96 8.60 3.22
N SER A 46 -10.84 8.66 2.22
CA SER A 46 -12.05 9.48 2.29
C SER A 46 -13.15 8.90 3.17
N THR A 47 -13.08 7.61 3.54
CA THR A 47 -14.11 6.93 4.33
C THR A 47 -14.14 7.35 5.80
N PHE A 48 -15.30 7.15 6.42
CA PHE A 48 -15.52 7.45 7.84
C PHE A 48 -14.62 6.63 8.77
N PHE A 49 -14.11 5.48 8.32
CA PHE A 49 -13.26 4.58 9.09
C PHE A 49 -11.95 5.26 9.49
N PHE A 50 -11.22 5.84 8.54
CA PHE A 50 -9.96 6.54 8.83
C PHE A 50 -10.16 7.89 9.54
N LYS A 51 -11.33 8.53 9.36
CA LYS A 51 -11.69 9.78 10.06
C LYS A 51 -12.01 9.58 11.54
N THR A 52 -12.41 8.37 11.94
CA THR A 52 -12.90 8.10 13.31
C THR A 52 -12.06 7.08 14.07
N MET A 53 -11.26 6.25 13.41
CA MET A 53 -10.30 5.35 14.04
C MET A 53 -8.86 5.86 13.87
N PRO A 54 -8.26 6.47 14.92
CA PRO A 54 -6.92 7.03 14.86
C PRO A 54 -5.79 5.97 14.80
N SER A 55 -6.07 4.67 14.93
CA SER A 55 -5.05 3.63 14.84
C SER A 55 -5.61 2.32 14.33
N VAL A 56 -5.42 2.07 13.04
CA VAL A 56 -5.72 0.78 12.41
C VAL A 56 -4.41 0.00 12.34
N PRO A 57 -4.27 -1.14 13.07
CA PRO A 57 -3.01 -1.88 13.14
C PRO A 57 -2.49 -2.34 11.78
N THR A 58 -3.39 -2.70 10.87
CA THR A 58 -3.05 -3.12 9.50
C THR A 58 -2.36 -2.00 8.72
N THR A 59 -2.70 -0.72 8.94
CA THR A 59 -2.04 0.40 8.24
C THR A 59 -0.55 0.48 8.56
N ARG A 60 -0.15 0.18 9.81
CA ARG A 60 1.28 0.11 10.17
C ARG A 60 2.01 -1.04 9.49
N LYS A 61 1.33 -2.17 9.27
CA LYS A 61 1.89 -3.30 8.54
C LYS A 61 2.11 -2.91 7.07
N VAL A 62 1.10 -2.32 6.44
CA VAL A 62 1.17 -1.83 5.06
C VAL A 62 2.30 -0.80 4.90
N VAL A 63 2.47 0.15 5.83
CA VAL A 63 3.60 1.10 5.78
C VAL A 63 4.93 0.35 5.72
N ARG A 64 5.15 -0.62 6.63
CA ARG A 64 6.39 -1.42 6.63
C ARG A 64 6.58 -2.23 5.36
N ASP A 65 5.51 -2.79 4.82
CA ASP A 65 5.56 -3.54 3.55
C ASP A 65 5.96 -2.59 2.41
N THR A 66 5.42 -1.36 2.36
CA THR A 66 5.83 -0.35 1.36
C THR A 66 7.27 0.13 1.55
N GLU A 67 7.73 0.35 2.77
CA GLU A 67 9.12 0.73 3.05
C GLU A 67 10.09 -0.36 2.58
N SER A 68 9.76 -1.62 2.87
CA SER A 68 10.55 -2.78 2.45
C SER A 68 10.58 -2.90 0.92
N LEU A 69 9.43 -2.72 0.27
CA LEU A 69 9.32 -2.77 -1.19
C LEU A 69 10.13 -1.65 -1.86
N LEU A 70 10.13 -0.45 -1.27
CA LEU A 70 10.92 0.68 -1.73
C LEU A 70 12.42 0.42 -1.58
N GLU A 71 12.87 -0.16 -0.46
CA GLU A 71 14.28 -0.53 -0.27
C GLU A 71 14.73 -1.58 -1.30
N LEU A 72 13.89 -2.57 -1.59
CA LEU A 72 14.14 -3.59 -2.61
C LEU A 72 14.22 -3.00 -4.02
N LYS A 73 13.35 -2.04 -4.35
CA LYS A 73 13.42 -1.29 -5.60
C LYS A 73 14.74 -0.53 -5.72
N ASN A 74 15.12 0.21 -4.68
CA ASN A 74 16.37 0.98 -4.66
C ASN A 74 17.61 0.08 -4.75
N SER A 75 17.51 -1.15 -4.25
CA SER A 75 18.57 -2.17 -4.34
C SER A 75 18.50 -3.01 -5.62
N GLU A 76 17.57 -2.70 -6.53
CA GLU A 76 17.29 -3.44 -7.77
C GLU A 76 17.08 -4.96 -7.56
N ASN A 77 16.62 -5.35 -6.36
CA ASN A 77 16.41 -6.75 -6.00
C ASN A 77 15.01 -7.22 -6.43
N TRP A 78 14.86 -7.43 -7.74
CA TRP A 78 13.57 -7.74 -8.37
C TRP A 78 12.97 -9.09 -7.96
N THR A 79 13.81 -10.05 -7.55
CA THR A 79 13.35 -11.37 -7.07
C THR A 79 12.59 -11.24 -5.76
N GLU A 80 13.19 -10.58 -4.78
CA GLU A 80 12.54 -10.33 -3.48
C GLU A 80 11.42 -9.27 -3.60
N PHE A 81 11.54 -8.36 -4.56
CA PHE A 81 10.51 -7.36 -4.86
C PHE A 81 9.19 -8.02 -5.23
N ALA A 82 9.19 -9.04 -6.11
CA ALA A 82 7.98 -9.74 -6.51
C ALA A 82 7.26 -10.36 -5.30
N THR A 83 7.98 -11.10 -4.47
CA THR A 83 7.45 -11.71 -3.23
C THR A 83 6.92 -10.65 -2.26
N SER A 84 7.65 -9.53 -2.11
CA SER A 84 7.25 -8.45 -1.21
C SER A 84 6.03 -7.68 -1.74
N LEU A 85 5.86 -7.59 -3.06
CA LEU A 85 4.69 -6.99 -3.68
C LEU A 85 3.43 -7.84 -3.41
N GLU A 86 3.53 -9.17 -3.52
CA GLU A 86 2.41 -10.07 -3.16
C GLU A 86 2.00 -9.91 -1.68
N ASN A 87 2.99 -9.77 -0.79
CA ASN A 87 2.74 -9.49 0.63
C ASN A 87 2.07 -8.12 0.82
N LEU A 88 2.51 -7.09 0.10
CA LEU A 88 1.91 -5.77 0.14
C LEU A 88 0.45 -5.83 -0.35
N ILE A 89 0.18 -6.53 -1.45
CA ILE A 89 -1.19 -6.74 -1.98
C ILE A 89 -2.06 -7.40 -0.90
N ALA A 90 -1.59 -8.48 -0.28
CA ALA A 90 -2.34 -9.18 0.77
C ALA A 90 -2.60 -8.31 2.01
N SER A 91 -1.60 -7.55 2.47
CA SER A 91 -1.77 -6.61 3.59
C SER A 91 -2.71 -5.44 3.23
N SER A 92 -2.64 -4.96 1.99
CA SER A 92 -3.51 -3.89 1.48
C SER A 92 -4.96 -4.37 1.37
N GLN A 93 -5.15 -5.61 0.92
CA GLN A 93 -6.44 -6.27 0.85
C GLN A 93 -7.09 -6.38 2.24
N ASP A 94 -6.36 -6.85 3.25
CA ASP A 94 -6.83 -6.89 4.65
C ASP A 94 -7.20 -5.49 5.16
N LEU A 95 -6.45 -4.46 4.78
CA LEU A 95 -6.75 -3.08 5.17
C LEU A 95 -8.06 -2.58 4.55
N ILE A 96 -8.27 -2.82 3.26
CA ILE A 96 -9.46 -2.43 2.51
C ILE A 96 -10.70 -3.12 3.09
N GLU A 97 -10.60 -4.42 3.39
CA GLU A 97 -11.69 -5.17 4.01
C GLU A 97 -12.03 -4.65 5.41
N LYS A 98 -11.01 -4.34 6.23
CA LYS A 98 -11.20 -3.73 7.55
C LYS A 98 -11.79 -2.33 7.47
N ALA A 99 -11.45 -1.57 6.43
CA ALA A 99 -12.02 -0.25 6.16
C ALA A 99 -13.49 -0.30 5.69
N GLY A 100 -14.07 -1.48 5.53
CA GLY A 100 -15.48 -1.69 5.23
C GLY A 100 -15.78 -1.92 3.74
N MET A 101 -14.76 -1.96 2.88
CA MET A 101 -14.89 -2.23 1.45
C MET A 101 -14.83 -3.72 1.14
N LYS A 102 -15.73 -4.50 1.76
CA LYS A 102 -15.82 -5.94 1.51
C LYS A 102 -16.20 -6.21 0.05
N GLY A 103 -15.44 -7.09 -0.62
CA GLY A 103 -15.66 -7.49 -2.02
C GLY A 103 -14.80 -6.76 -3.05
N VAL A 104 -13.97 -5.79 -2.65
CA VAL A 104 -12.87 -5.30 -3.49
C VAL A 104 -11.79 -6.37 -3.53
N THR A 105 -11.23 -6.67 -4.71
CA THR A 105 -10.10 -7.60 -4.86
C THR A 105 -8.99 -6.85 -5.57
N LEU A 106 -7.81 -6.79 -4.96
CA LEU A 106 -6.59 -6.26 -5.57
C LEU A 106 -5.99 -7.31 -6.52
N THR A 107 -5.47 -6.86 -7.67
CA THR A 107 -4.82 -7.71 -8.68
C THR A 107 -3.36 -7.39 -8.94
#